data_AF-A0A6G3ZPX2-F1
#
_entry.id   AF-A0A6G3ZPX2-F1
#
_cell.length_a   1.000
_cell.length_b   1.000
_cell.length_c   1.000
_cell.angle_alpha   90.00
_cell.angle_beta   90.00
_cell.angle_gamma   90.00
#
_symmetry.space_group_name_H-M   'P 1'
#
loop_
_entity.id
_entity.type
_entity.pdbx_description
1 polymer ?
#
loop_
_entity_poly.entity_id
_entity_poly.type
_entity_poly.pdbx_seq_one_letter_code
_entity_poly.pdbx_strand_id
1 'polypeptide(L)'
;MTDDPIEVARDLRTRSPRRLWGLSPESIYTALAAVSAANSLQDQIAPHIRAETLRTNDKRDRDRVVTVHRWVLSELELVHDGEPTLLGALVLTSEDPESLLRSVAATSLRDAETVLRSCGEIDGSLPRREFDSLLADERDEVVLGPLLGSLGFVTVYPDSVELHHQRIERALGAQGEKSIEHAVATAYEKLLWHITAIDDEGCIEDVASRIAGGSSDEESSVNSVVAVLAGVSPRLIDSREIENVVAEQREQYERRFDALRSLLAPTSEYEIDYTDTGDTVDAEAVSSD
;
A
#
# COMPACT_ATOMS: atom_id res chain seq x y z
N MET A 1 1.30 33.77 1.17
CA MET A 1 2.69 33.30 1.35
C MET A 1 2.58 31.91 1.93
N THR A 2 3.08 30.91 1.22
CA THR A 2 3.15 29.54 1.75
C THR A 2 4.41 29.50 2.60
N ASP A 3 4.27 29.31 3.92
CA ASP A 3 5.41 29.16 4.83
C ASP A 3 6.28 27.97 4.36
N ASP A 4 7.60 28.10 4.47
CA ASP A 4 8.54 27.02 4.16
C ASP A 4 8.26 25.82 5.08
N PRO A 5 7.92 24.62 4.56
CA PRO A 5 7.64 23.45 5.38
C PRO A 5 8.72 23.11 6.41
N ILE A 6 10.00 23.42 6.11
CA ILE A 6 11.12 23.19 7.03
C ILE A 6 11.05 24.16 8.22
N GLU A 7 10.74 25.44 7.98
CA GLU A 7 10.52 26.41 9.04
C GLU A 7 9.31 26.04 9.89
N VAL A 8 8.23 25.58 9.27
CA VAL A 8 7.03 25.12 9.99
C VAL A 8 7.34 23.89 10.84
N ALA A 9 8.08 22.91 10.30
CA ALA A 9 8.51 21.73 11.05
C ALA A 9 9.39 22.10 12.25
N ARG A 10 10.29 23.08 12.09
CA ARG A 10 11.12 23.64 13.17
C ARG A 10 10.26 24.21 14.30
N ASP A 11 9.20 24.94 13.95
CA ASP A 11 8.29 25.58 14.90
C ASP A 11 7.34 24.60 15.60
N LEU A 12 7.04 23.47 14.97
CA LEU A 12 6.23 22.39 15.55
C LEU A 12 7.06 21.38 16.35
N ARG A 13 8.40 21.51 16.39
CA ARG A 13 9.26 20.59 17.13
C ARG A 13 9.01 20.67 18.65
N THR A 14 8.75 19.53 19.27
CA THR A 14 8.67 19.38 20.74
C THR A 14 10.07 19.15 21.34
N ARG A 15 10.22 19.46 22.64
CA ARG A 15 11.52 19.34 23.33
C ARG A 15 11.72 18.00 24.04
N SER A 16 10.67 17.45 24.66
CA SER A 16 10.74 16.16 25.35
C SER A 16 9.36 15.49 25.41
N PRO A 17 9.20 14.30 24.82
CA PRO A 17 10.12 13.72 23.85
C PRO A 17 10.23 14.58 22.58
N ARG A 18 11.35 14.51 21.85
CA ARG A 18 11.52 15.24 20.57
C ARG A 18 10.69 14.56 19.48
N ARG A 19 9.68 15.28 18.96
CA ARG A 19 8.83 14.89 17.83
C ARG A 19 8.26 16.14 17.13
N LEU A 20 7.50 15.95 16.07
CA LEU A 20 6.66 17.00 15.47
C LEU A 20 5.30 17.00 16.19
N TRP A 21 4.90 18.18 16.66
CA TRP A 21 3.64 18.35 17.39
C TRP A 21 2.45 18.11 16.48
N GLY A 22 1.51 17.28 16.94
CA GLY A 22 0.26 16.98 16.22
C GLY A 22 0.44 16.03 15.04
N LEU A 23 1.61 15.39 14.91
CA LEU A 23 1.89 14.41 13.86
C LEU A 23 2.07 13.01 14.46
N SER A 24 1.39 12.03 13.87
CA SER A 24 1.52 10.61 14.17
C SER A 24 1.11 9.78 12.92
N PRO A 25 1.38 8.47 12.88
CA PRO A 25 0.92 7.62 11.77
C PRO A 25 -0.61 7.72 11.55
N GLU A 26 -1.40 7.77 12.62
CA GLU A 26 -2.85 7.88 12.56
C GLU A 26 -3.30 9.24 12.00
N SER A 27 -2.61 10.33 12.36
CA SER A 27 -2.90 11.66 11.82
C SER A 27 -2.51 11.77 10.34
N ILE A 28 -1.41 11.14 9.93
CA ILE A 28 -0.99 11.05 8.52
C ILE A 28 -2.02 10.23 7.71
N TYR A 29 -2.46 9.08 8.21
CA TYR A 29 -3.51 8.28 7.58
C TYR A 29 -4.81 9.09 7.42
N THR A 30 -5.22 9.80 8.48
CA THR A 30 -6.42 10.64 8.45
C THR A 30 -6.28 11.78 7.43
N ALA A 31 -5.08 12.35 7.31
CA ALA A 31 -4.78 13.38 6.33
C ALA A 31 -4.85 12.83 4.89
N LEU A 32 -4.31 11.64 4.65
CA LEU A 32 -4.38 10.95 3.36
C LEU A 32 -5.84 10.65 2.98
N ALA A 33 -6.63 10.15 3.92
CA ALA A 33 -8.06 9.88 3.73
C ALA A 33 -8.83 11.17 3.41
N ALA A 34 -8.47 12.29 4.04
CA ALA A 34 -9.06 13.59 3.75
C ALA A 34 -8.80 14.03 2.30
N VAL A 35 -7.56 13.86 1.82
CA VAL A 35 -7.19 14.17 0.43
C VAL A 35 -7.95 13.29 -0.54
N SER A 36 -7.97 11.97 -0.32
CA SER A 36 -8.66 11.01 -1.19
C SER A 36 -10.16 11.28 -1.31
N ALA A 37 -10.83 11.67 -0.21
CA ALA A 37 -12.25 11.97 -0.22
C ALA A 37 -12.58 13.44 -0.57
N ALA A 38 -11.60 14.24 -1.02
CA ALA A 38 -11.74 15.68 -1.28
C ALA A 38 -12.34 16.47 -0.09
N ASN A 39 -12.06 16.01 1.13
CA ASN A 39 -12.53 16.62 2.37
C ASN A 39 -11.54 17.69 2.85
N SER A 40 -12.04 18.59 3.72
CA SER A 40 -11.20 19.57 4.42
C SER A 40 -10.18 18.87 5.32
N LEU A 41 -8.90 18.93 4.92
CA LEU A 41 -7.79 18.39 5.73
C LEU A 41 -7.78 18.98 7.13
N GLN A 42 -8.05 20.29 7.25
CA GLN A 42 -8.07 21.00 8.53
C GLN A 42 -9.12 20.43 9.50
N ASP A 43 -10.31 20.10 9.00
CA ASP A 43 -11.38 19.56 9.82
C ASP A 43 -11.10 18.10 10.21
N GLN A 44 -10.53 17.32 9.28
CA GLN A 44 -10.23 15.91 9.50
C GLN A 44 -9.10 15.71 10.52
N ILE A 45 -8.08 16.57 10.56
CA ILE A 45 -7.00 16.48 11.56
C ILE A 45 -7.32 17.19 12.88
N ALA A 46 -8.42 17.94 12.97
CA ALA A 46 -8.79 18.68 14.18
C ALA A 46 -8.91 17.80 15.45
N PRO A 47 -9.44 16.55 15.39
CA PRO A 47 -9.44 15.65 16.54
C PRO A 47 -8.03 15.32 17.03
N HIS A 48 -7.07 15.08 16.13
CA HIS A 48 -5.67 14.80 16.45
C HIS A 48 -4.98 16.00 17.10
N ILE A 49 -5.20 17.20 16.55
CA ILE A 49 -4.72 18.46 17.14
C ILE A 49 -5.28 18.65 18.54
N ARG A 50 -6.58 18.37 18.74
CA ARG A 50 -7.23 18.48 20.05
C ARG A 50 -6.66 17.48 21.06
N ALA A 51 -6.48 16.22 20.65
CA ALA A 51 -5.87 15.20 21.50
C ALA A 51 -4.44 15.59 21.91
N GLU A 52 -3.64 16.09 20.97
CA GLU A 52 -2.28 16.54 21.26
C GLU A 52 -2.25 17.75 22.19
N THR A 53 -3.18 18.70 22.00
CA THR A 53 -3.33 19.86 22.89
C THR A 53 -3.64 19.43 24.32
N LEU A 54 -4.55 18.48 24.50
CA LEU A 54 -4.91 17.96 25.83
C LEU A 54 -3.74 17.21 26.48
N ARG A 55 -2.98 16.46 25.69
CA ARG A 55 -1.84 15.67 26.18
C ARG A 55 -0.65 16.51 26.59
N THR A 56 -0.38 17.58 25.84
CA THR A 56 0.82 18.42 26.03
C THR A 56 0.53 19.70 26.82
N ASN A 57 -0.75 20.07 26.99
CA ASN A 57 -1.17 21.38 27.46
C ASN A 57 -0.53 22.55 26.67
N ASP A 58 -0.17 22.28 25.41
CA ASP A 58 0.44 23.22 24.47
C ASP A 58 -0.50 23.39 23.27
N LYS A 59 -0.66 24.60 22.77
CA LYS A 59 -1.52 24.91 21.63
C LYS A 59 -0.70 25.54 20.53
N ARG A 60 -0.55 24.82 19.42
CA ARG A 60 0.10 25.30 18.20
C ARG A 60 -0.93 25.79 17.18
N ASP A 61 -0.44 26.57 16.22
CA ASP A 61 -1.25 27.04 15.09
C ASP A 61 -1.68 25.85 14.22
N ARG A 62 -2.98 25.79 13.89
CA ARG A 62 -3.56 24.69 13.12
C ARG A 62 -3.10 24.73 11.67
N ASP A 63 -2.96 25.92 11.09
CA ASP A 63 -2.62 26.05 9.67
C ASP A 63 -1.19 25.57 9.40
N ARG A 64 -0.32 25.75 10.40
CA ARG A 64 1.03 25.18 10.43
C ARG A 64 1.02 23.65 10.50
N VAL A 65 0.17 23.07 11.33
CA VAL A 65 0.03 21.59 11.41
C VAL A 65 -0.50 21.02 10.10
N VAL A 66 -1.49 21.67 9.48
CA VAL A 66 -2.00 21.31 8.16
C VAL A 66 -0.89 21.37 7.11
N THR A 67 -0.07 22.42 7.13
CA THR A 67 1.07 22.59 6.21
C THR A 67 2.06 21.44 6.32
N VAL A 68 2.42 21.04 7.55
CA VAL A 68 3.32 19.89 7.77
C VAL A 68 2.68 18.57 7.33
N HIS A 69 1.37 18.36 7.52
CA HIS A 69 0.72 17.16 6.99
C HIS A 69 0.76 17.09 5.47
N ARG A 70 0.48 18.21 4.77
CA ARG A 70 0.59 18.26 3.30
C ARG A 70 2.02 17.97 2.84
N TRP A 71 3.00 18.56 3.51
CA TRP A 71 4.40 18.31 3.22
C TRP A 71 4.77 16.84 3.44
N VAL A 72 4.40 16.23 4.57
CA VAL A 72 4.67 14.80 4.84
C VAL A 72 3.99 13.89 3.82
N LEU A 73 2.74 14.14 3.42
CA LEU A 73 2.05 13.35 2.40
C LEU A 73 2.78 13.42 1.04
N SER A 74 3.36 14.57 0.70
CA SER A 74 4.16 14.75 -0.51
C SER A 74 5.53 14.11 -0.39
N GLU A 75 6.21 14.25 0.76
CA GLU A 75 7.56 13.72 0.99
C GLU A 75 7.56 12.18 1.03
N LEU A 76 6.48 11.58 1.53
CA LEU A 76 6.27 10.13 1.52
C LEU A 76 5.67 9.62 0.19
N GLU A 77 5.51 10.49 -0.81
CA GLU A 77 4.95 10.19 -2.12
C GLU A 77 3.56 9.51 -2.09
N LEU A 78 2.78 9.78 -1.02
CA LEU A 78 1.42 9.25 -0.86
C LEU A 78 0.41 10.06 -1.67
N VAL A 79 0.75 11.31 -1.98
CA VAL A 79 -0.06 12.24 -2.76
C VAL A 79 0.83 12.94 -3.77
N HIS A 80 0.36 13.02 -5.02
CA HIS A 80 1.01 13.77 -6.10
C HIS A 80 -0.02 14.67 -6.77
N ASP A 81 0.31 15.96 -6.94
CA ASP A 81 -0.60 16.97 -7.51
C ASP A 81 -2.00 17.04 -6.88
N GLY A 82 -2.11 16.68 -5.60
CA GLY A 82 -3.37 16.70 -4.85
C GLY A 82 -4.21 15.43 -4.96
N GLU A 83 -3.71 14.40 -5.67
CA GLU A 83 -4.37 13.11 -5.81
C GLU A 83 -3.56 12.00 -5.12
N PRO A 84 -4.21 10.98 -4.51
CA PRO A 84 -3.52 9.83 -3.96
C PRO A 84 -2.76 9.06 -5.04
N THR A 85 -1.52 8.67 -4.73
CA THR A 85 -0.76 7.75 -5.58
C THR A 85 -1.22 6.30 -5.37
N LEU A 86 -0.74 5.36 -6.19
CA LEU A 86 -0.94 3.92 -5.98
C LEU A 86 -0.47 3.49 -4.59
N LEU A 87 0.65 4.05 -4.13
CA LEU A 87 1.17 3.84 -2.78
C LEU A 87 0.20 4.39 -1.72
N GLY A 88 -0.29 5.61 -1.90
CA GLY A 88 -1.29 6.22 -1.01
C GLY A 88 -2.58 5.40 -0.93
N ALA A 89 -3.08 4.92 -2.08
CA ALA A 89 -4.27 4.09 -2.11
C ALA A 89 -4.08 2.75 -1.41
N LEU A 90 -2.91 2.11 -1.55
CA LEU A 90 -2.56 0.88 -0.84
C LEU A 90 -2.51 1.08 0.69
N VAL A 91 -2.03 2.24 1.14
CA VAL A 91 -2.09 2.59 2.57
C VAL A 91 -3.53 2.76 3.04
N LEU A 92 -4.40 3.36 2.22
CA LEU A 92 -5.82 3.58 2.55
C LEU A 92 -6.62 2.28 2.68
N THR A 93 -6.30 1.27 1.86
CA THR A 93 -6.99 -0.03 1.84
C THR A 93 -6.45 -1.03 2.85
N SER A 94 -5.33 -0.74 3.53
CA SER A 94 -4.69 -1.66 4.46
C SER A 94 -5.40 -1.74 5.82
N GLU A 95 -5.39 -2.93 6.41
CA GLU A 95 -5.80 -3.16 7.80
C GLU A 95 -4.76 -2.68 8.83
N ASP A 96 -3.49 -2.51 8.44
CA ASP A 96 -2.39 -2.01 9.29
C ASP A 96 -1.67 -0.82 8.64
N PRO A 97 -2.35 0.34 8.49
CA PRO A 97 -1.80 1.49 7.80
C PRO A 97 -0.59 2.08 8.52
N GLU A 98 -0.50 1.94 9.85
CA GLU A 98 0.63 2.50 10.59
C GLU A 98 1.94 1.75 10.30
N SER A 99 1.90 0.42 10.16
CA SER A 99 3.08 -0.34 9.75
C SER A 99 3.51 0.03 8.34
N LEU A 100 2.56 0.20 7.41
CA LEU A 100 2.88 0.61 6.05
C LEU A 100 3.49 2.01 6.01
N LEU A 101 2.91 3.00 6.71
CA LEU A 101 3.45 4.35 6.77
C LEU A 101 4.88 4.38 7.33
N ARG A 102 5.19 3.52 8.30
CA ARG A 102 6.56 3.35 8.81
C ARG A 102 7.48 2.77 7.75
N SER A 103 7.06 1.71 7.04
CA SER A 103 7.85 1.13 5.94
C SER A 103 8.09 2.14 4.81
N VAL A 104 7.06 2.91 4.41
CA VAL A 104 7.20 4.01 3.45
C VAL A 104 8.22 5.02 3.94
N ALA A 105 8.09 5.49 5.18
CA ALA A 105 8.98 6.51 5.72
C ALA A 105 10.43 6.03 5.84
N ALA A 106 10.66 4.75 6.19
CA ALA A 106 12.00 4.19 6.25
C ALA A 106 12.68 4.15 4.88
N THR A 107 11.91 4.01 3.79
CA THR A 107 12.45 3.93 2.42
C THR A 107 12.49 5.28 1.70
N SER A 108 11.43 6.08 1.81
CA SER A 108 11.25 7.33 1.04
C SER A 108 11.97 8.54 1.67
N LEU A 109 12.06 8.58 3.00
CA LEU A 109 12.72 9.70 3.66
C LEU A 109 14.23 9.58 3.48
N ARG A 110 14.79 10.64 2.92
CA ARG A 110 16.24 10.80 2.77
C ARG A 110 16.93 10.55 4.11
N ASP A 111 17.98 9.71 4.08
CA ASP A 111 18.83 9.35 5.22
C ASP A 111 18.16 8.57 6.37
N ALA A 112 16.83 8.37 6.35
CA ALA A 112 16.11 7.63 7.39
C ALA A 112 16.57 6.18 7.51
N GLU A 113 16.70 5.48 6.38
CA GLU A 113 17.19 4.11 6.31
C GLU A 113 18.56 3.97 6.99
N THR A 114 19.50 4.86 6.63
CA THR A 114 20.86 4.90 7.18
C THR A 114 20.83 5.11 8.68
N VAL A 115 20.10 6.13 9.15
CA VAL A 115 19.98 6.45 10.58
C VAL A 115 19.37 5.28 11.36
N LEU A 116 18.30 4.68 10.84
CA LEU A 116 17.61 3.57 11.50
C LEU A 116 18.49 2.32 11.59
N ARG A 117 19.26 1.99 10.53
CA ARG A 117 20.23 0.90 10.58
C ARG A 117 21.34 1.16 11.58
N SER A 118 21.94 2.35 11.56
CA SER A 118 22.98 2.71 12.52
C SER A 118 22.49 2.71 13.97
N CYS A 119 21.23 3.09 14.21
CA CYS A 119 20.62 2.96 15.54
C CYS A 119 20.50 1.50 15.98
N GLY A 120 20.18 0.58 15.05
CA GLY A 120 20.02 -0.84 15.33
C GLY A 120 21.32 -1.57 15.66
N GLU A 121 22.46 -1.04 15.24
CA GLU A 121 23.80 -1.60 15.53
C GLU A 121 24.32 -1.25 16.93
N ILE A 122 23.69 -0.28 17.61
CA ILE A 122 24.15 0.20 18.92
C ILE A 122 23.52 -0.66 20.02
N ASP A 123 24.36 -1.46 20.68
CA ASP A 123 23.95 -2.32 21.79
C ASP A 123 23.57 -1.50 23.03
N GLY A 124 22.33 -1.69 23.51
CA GLY A 124 21.86 -1.13 24.79
C GLY A 124 21.13 0.21 24.66
N SER A 125 21.31 1.10 25.63
CA SER A 125 20.63 2.41 25.64
C SER A 125 21.39 3.40 24.78
N LEU A 126 20.75 3.88 23.70
CA LEU A 126 21.33 4.86 22.79
C LEU A 126 21.46 6.25 23.45
N PRO A 127 22.68 6.78 23.66
CA PRO A 127 22.85 8.14 24.19
C PRO A 127 22.34 9.20 23.21
N ARG A 128 21.77 10.29 23.74
CA ARG A 128 21.25 11.39 22.91
C ARG A 128 22.27 11.93 21.90
N ARG A 129 23.53 12.07 22.33
CA ARG A 129 24.63 12.59 21.52
C ARG A 129 24.98 11.69 20.34
N GLU A 130 24.91 10.38 20.53
CA GLU A 130 25.19 9.42 19.46
C GLU A 130 24.08 9.49 18.42
N PHE A 131 22.81 9.49 18.84
CA PHE A 131 21.69 9.70 17.93
C PHE A 131 21.79 11.02 17.15
N ASP A 132 22.09 12.14 17.83
CA ASP A 132 22.26 13.42 17.14
C ASP A 132 23.46 13.41 16.17
N SER A 133 24.51 12.63 16.43
CA SER A 133 25.64 12.48 15.50
C SER A 133 25.34 11.66 14.25
N LEU A 134 24.27 10.85 14.27
CA LEU A 134 23.77 10.12 13.11
C LEU A 134 22.97 11.02 12.16
N LEU A 135 22.43 12.13 12.65
CA LEU A 135 21.72 13.12 11.84
C LEU A 135 22.76 13.97 11.11
N ALA A 136 22.87 13.81 9.79
CA ALA A 136 24.03 14.25 9.04
C ALA A 136 24.09 15.77 8.85
N ASP A 137 22.93 16.44 8.86
CA ASP A 137 22.83 17.89 8.65
C ASP A 137 21.73 18.56 9.52
N GLU A 138 21.61 19.89 9.38
CA GLU A 138 20.61 20.67 10.11
C GLU A 138 19.17 20.25 9.76
N ARG A 139 18.92 19.81 8.52
CA ARG A 139 17.60 19.34 8.10
C ARG A 139 17.27 18.05 8.81
N ASP A 140 18.20 17.11 8.90
CA ASP A 140 18.01 15.84 9.60
C ASP A 140 17.74 16.07 11.08
N GLU A 141 18.49 16.98 11.69
CA GLU A 141 18.21 17.39 13.06
C GLU A 141 16.80 17.96 13.18
N VAL A 142 16.46 18.98 12.38
CA VAL A 142 15.23 19.77 12.57
C VAL A 142 13.98 19.00 12.14
N VAL A 143 14.10 18.09 11.17
CA VAL A 143 12.98 17.45 10.50
C VAL A 143 13.02 15.93 10.68
N LEU A 144 14.08 15.25 10.22
CA LEU A 144 14.13 13.79 10.20
C LEU A 144 14.03 13.19 11.61
N GLY A 145 14.89 13.62 12.55
CA GLY A 145 14.88 13.12 13.93
C GLY A 145 13.51 13.27 14.61
N PRO A 146 12.88 14.47 14.61
CA PRO A 146 11.51 14.66 15.08
C PRO A 146 10.46 13.82 14.34
N LEU A 147 10.61 13.64 13.02
CA LEU A 147 9.70 12.84 12.22
C LEU A 147 9.79 11.34 12.58
N LEU A 148 11.00 10.80 12.75
CA LEU A 148 11.23 9.44 13.27
C LEU A 148 10.59 9.25 14.65
N GLY A 149 10.67 10.29 15.50
CA GLY A 149 9.99 10.31 16.79
C GLY A 149 8.46 10.33 16.68
N SER A 150 7.92 11.03 15.68
CA SER A 150 6.48 11.13 15.43
C SER A 150 5.90 9.83 14.87
N LEU A 151 6.65 9.16 14.00
CA LEU A 151 6.32 7.84 13.43
C LEU A 151 6.47 6.71 14.45
N GLY A 152 7.08 6.99 15.61
CA GLY A 152 7.23 6.04 16.70
C GLY A 152 8.35 5.02 16.48
N PHE A 153 9.38 5.37 15.70
CA PHE A 153 10.62 4.59 15.62
C PHE A 153 11.51 4.80 16.84
N VAL A 154 11.53 6.04 17.35
CA VAL A 154 12.38 6.43 18.47
C VAL A 154 11.62 7.30 19.47
N THR A 155 12.00 7.24 20.74
CA THR A 155 11.53 8.18 21.77
C THR A 155 12.74 8.93 22.31
N VAL A 156 12.86 10.19 21.92
CA VAL A 156 14.04 11.01 22.20
C VAL A 156 13.84 11.83 23.48
N TYR A 157 14.54 11.48 24.55
CA TYR A 157 14.62 12.24 25.81
C TYR A 157 15.83 13.18 25.81
N PRO A 158 15.99 14.05 26.84
CA PRO A 158 17.12 14.96 26.92
C PRO A 158 18.49 14.26 26.92
N ASP A 159 18.60 13.10 27.58
CA ASP A 159 19.89 12.41 27.76
C ASP A 159 19.97 11.05 27.04
N SER A 160 18.83 10.47 26.68
CA SER A 160 18.74 9.13 26.08
C SER A 160 17.74 9.07 24.93
N VAL A 161 17.89 8.04 24.09
CA VAL A 161 16.95 7.68 23.05
C VAL A 161 16.52 6.23 23.25
N GLU A 162 15.20 6.01 23.31
CA GLU A 162 14.63 4.66 23.34
C GLU A 162 14.24 4.25 21.91
N LEU A 163 14.76 3.11 21.45
CA LEU A 163 14.46 2.57 20.13
C LEU A 163 13.30 1.59 20.19
N HIS A 164 12.37 1.70 19.25
CA HIS A 164 11.31 0.71 19.05
C HIS A 164 11.79 -0.38 18.08
N HIS A 165 12.72 -1.23 18.53
CA HIS A 165 13.43 -2.21 17.68
C HIS A 165 12.51 -3.02 16.77
N GLN A 166 11.41 -3.57 17.28
CA GLN A 166 10.47 -4.36 16.47
C GLN A 166 9.87 -3.57 15.29
N ARG A 167 9.61 -2.27 15.47
CA ARG A 167 9.08 -1.40 14.41
C ARG A 167 10.16 -1.10 13.37
N ILE A 168 11.39 -0.86 13.84
CA ILE A 168 12.55 -0.59 12.99
C ILE A 168 12.88 -1.83 12.14
N GLU A 169 13.01 -3.00 12.78
CA GLU A 169 13.28 -4.28 12.11
C GLU A 169 12.21 -4.63 11.07
N ARG A 170 10.92 -4.41 11.38
CA ARG A 170 9.85 -4.65 10.40
C ARG A 170 9.92 -3.69 9.21
N ALA A 171 10.13 -2.39 9.46
CA ALA A 171 10.18 -1.40 8.39
C ALA A 171 11.40 -1.60 7.49
N LEU A 172 12.57 -1.88 8.08
CA LEU A 172 13.80 -2.14 7.33
C LEU A 172 13.78 -3.52 6.65
N GLY A 173 13.25 -4.55 7.32
CA GLY A 173 13.14 -5.89 6.78
C GLY A 173 12.14 -6.02 5.63
N ALA A 174 11.26 -5.03 5.46
CA ALA A 174 10.38 -4.93 4.29
C ALA A 174 11.14 -4.56 3.01
N GLN A 175 12.32 -3.95 3.12
CA GLN A 175 13.15 -3.58 1.99
C GLN A 175 13.84 -4.84 1.44
N GLY A 176 13.27 -5.43 0.40
CA GLY A 176 13.77 -6.65 -0.23
C GLY A 176 13.95 -6.50 -1.74
N GLU A 177 14.65 -7.46 -2.33
CA GLU A 177 14.81 -7.57 -3.79
C GLU A 177 13.53 -8.10 -4.42
N LYS A 178 12.56 -7.21 -4.65
CA LYS A 178 11.41 -7.50 -5.51
C LYS A 178 11.48 -6.62 -6.74
N SER A 179 11.07 -7.19 -7.87
CA SER A 179 10.92 -6.40 -9.09
C SER A 179 9.78 -5.39 -8.93
N ILE A 180 9.92 -4.26 -9.60
CA ILE A 180 8.93 -3.18 -9.56
C ILE A 180 7.62 -3.66 -10.18
N GLU A 181 7.68 -4.44 -11.25
CA GLU A 181 6.52 -4.98 -11.95
C GLU A 181 5.65 -5.84 -11.02
N HIS A 182 6.26 -6.73 -10.23
CA HIS A 182 5.52 -7.58 -9.29
C HIS A 182 4.91 -6.76 -8.15
N ALA A 183 5.61 -5.74 -7.66
CA ALA A 183 5.09 -4.84 -6.63
C ALA A 183 3.87 -4.07 -7.14
N VAL A 184 3.92 -3.56 -8.38
CA VAL A 184 2.81 -2.87 -9.02
C VAL A 184 1.62 -3.82 -9.24
N ALA A 185 1.85 -5.05 -9.72
CA ALA A 185 0.81 -6.06 -9.90
C ALA A 185 0.08 -6.36 -8.58
N THR A 186 0.85 -6.66 -7.53
CA THR A 186 0.30 -6.98 -6.20
C THR A 186 -0.47 -5.78 -5.61
N ALA A 187 -0.01 -4.55 -5.86
CA ALA A 187 -0.71 -3.35 -5.40
C ALA A 187 -2.05 -3.17 -6.12
N TYR A 188 -2.11 -3.36 -7.44
CA TYR A 188 -3.36 -3.30 -8.19
C TYR A 188 -4.31 -4.42 -7.81
N GLU A 189 -3.85 -5.65 -7.62
CA GLU A 189 -4.66 -6.77 -7.18
C GLU A 189 -5.41 -6.43 -5.87
N LYS A 190 -4.67 -5.94 -4.86
CA LYS A 190 -5.25 -5.53 -3.57
C LYS A 190 -6.19 -4.34 -3.70
N LEU A 191 -5.87 -3.38 -4.56
CA LEU A 191 -6.72 -2.21 -4.79
C LEU A 191 -8.04 -2.61 -5.47
N LEU A 192 -7.98 -3.47 -6.49
CA LEU A 192 -9.14 -3.88 -7.29
C LEU A 192 -10.20 -4.60 -6.46
N TRP A 193 -9.81 -5.37 -5.45
CA TRP A 193 -10.72 -5.97 -4.47
C TRP A 193 -11.60 -4.94 -3.74
N HIS A 194 -11.12 -3.70 -3.57
CA HIS A 194 -11.86 -2.66 -2.86
C HIS A 194 -12.65 -1.73 -3.78
N ILE A 195 -12.24 -1.59 -5.05
CA ILE A 195 -12.85 -0.64 -5.98
C ILE A 195 -13.75 -1.29 -7.03
N THR A 196 -13.64 -2.60 -7.24
CA THR A 196 -14.46 -3.34 -8.20
C THR A 196 -15.45 -4.27 -7.50
N ALA A 197 -16.54 -4.61 -8.20
CA ALA A 197 -17.51 -5.62 -7.76
C ALA A 197 -17.16 -7.01 -8.33
N ILE A 198 -15.88 -7.25 -8.63
CA ILE A 198 -15.43 -8.53 -9.16
C ILE A 198 -15.18 -9.46 -7.98
N ASP A 199 -15.97 -10.52 -7.87
CA ASP A 199 -15.83 -11.52 -6.80
C ASP A 199 -14.88 -12.68 -7.19
N ASP A 200 -14.41 -12.70 -8.44
CA ASP A 200 -13.53 -13.75 -8.97
C ASP A 200 -12.06 -13.33 -8.84
N GLU A 201 -11.34 -14.05 -7.98
CA GLU A 201 -9.92 -13.83 -7.67
C GLU A 201 -9.03 -13.94 -8.92
N GLY A 202 -9.27 -14.95 -9.76
CA GLY A 202 -8.51 -15.14 -11.00
C GLY A 202 -8.72 -13.99 -11.98
N CYS A 203 -9.92 -13.42 -12.04
CA CYS A 203 -10.21 -12.24 -12.85
C CYS A 203 -9.48 -10.99 -12.35
N ILE A 204 -9.37 -10.81 -11.03
CA ILE A 204 -8.61 -9.69 -10.42
C ILE A 204 -7.12 -9.83 -10.72
N GLU A 205 -6.56 -11.03 -10.56
CA GLU A 205 -5.15 -11.32 -10.88
C GLU A 205 -4.85 -11.04 -12.35
N ASP A 206 -5.74 -11.49 -13.24
CA ASP A 206 -5.65 -11.30 -14.69
C ASP A 206 -5.71 -9.81 -15.10
N VAL A 207 -6.53 -9.00 -14.42
CA VAL A 207 -6.60 -7.54 -14.65
C VAL A 207 -5.36 -6.85 -14.10
N ALA A 208 -4.96 -7.16 -12.86
CA ALA A 208 -3.79 -6.59 -12.22
C ALA A 208 -2.52 -6.87 -13.02
N SER A 209 -2.38 -8.10 -13.52
CA SER A 209 -1.21 -8.51 -14.30
C SER A 209 -1.11 -7.78 -15.63
N ARG A 210 -2.23 -7.47 -16.27
CA ARG A 210 -2.27 -6.67 -17.50
C ARG A 210 -1.87 -5.22 -17.29
N ILE A 211 -2.35 -4.61 -16.20
CA ILE A 211 -2.00 -3.22 -15.86
C ILE A 211 -0.51 -3.12 -15.51
N ALA A 212 0.00 -4.07 -14.72
CA ALA A 212 1.38 -4.04 -14.26
C ALA A 212 2.40 -4.54 -15.30
N GLY A 213 1.97 -5.31 -16.29
CA GLY A 213 2.84 -5.97 -17.26
C GLY A 213 3.60 -7.19 -16.71
N GLY A 214 3.16 -7.74 -15.58
CA GLY A 214 3.77 -8.89 -14.89
C GLY A 214 2.80 -9.50 -13.88
N SER A 215 3.05 -10.74 -13.44
CA SER A 215 2.19 -11.42 -12.46
C SER A 215 2.41 -10.91 -11.04
N SER A 216 1.38 -11.01 -10.20
CA SER A 216 1.56 -10.89 -8.76
C SER A 216 2.19 -12.18 -8.19
N ASP A 217 2.61 -12.11 -6.93
CA ASP A 217 3.17 -13.24 -6.19
C ASP A 217 2.40 -13.36 -4.87
N GLU A 218 1.64 -14.45 -4.72
CA GLU A 218 0.73 -14.71 -3.59
C GLU A 218 1.44 -14.64 -2.22
N GLU A 219 2.74 -14.93 -2.15
CA GLU A 219 3.51 -14.92 -0.89
C GLU A 219 4.02 -13.52 -0.49
N SER A 220 3.67 -12.48 -1.27
CA SER A 220 4.20 -11.14 -1.06
C SER A 220 3.58 -10.39 0.12
N SER A 221 4.38 -10.17 1.17
CA SER A 221 4.02 -9.24 2.26
C SER A 221 3.74 -7.82 1.74
N VAL A 222 2.63 -7.22 2.15
CA VAL A 222 2.22 -5.85 1.75
C VAL A 222 3.29 -4.81 2.11
N ASN A 223 3.95 -4.97 3.26
CA ASN A 223 5.04 -4.08 3.67
C ASN A 223 6.16 -4.06 2.62
N SER A 224 6.49 -5.21 2.03
CA SER A 224 7.56 -5.30 1.02
C SER A 224 7.18 -4.65 -0.31
N VAL A 225 5.92 -4.79 -0.72
CA VAL A 225 5.37 -4.11 -1.91
C VAL A 225 5.43 -2.60 -1.72
N VAL A 226 4.99 -2.13 -0.55
CA VAL A 226 5.02 -0.72 -0.16
C VAL A 226 6.44 -0.16 -0.14
N ALA A 227 7.41 -0.89 0.41
CA ALA A 227 8.80 -0.46 0.42
C ALA A 227 9.36 -0.30 -1.01
N VAL A 228 9.07 -1.23 -1.92
CA VAL A 228 9.49 -1.11 -3.33
C VAL A 228 8.84 0.09 -4.01
N LEU A 229 7.52 0.28 -3.81
CA LEU A 229 6.79 1.41 -4.39
C LEU A 229 7.27 2.76 -3.84
N ALA A 230 7.69 2.82 -2.58
CA ALA A 230 8.26 4.02 -1.97
C ALA A 230 9.66 4.38 -2.47
N GLY A 231 10.36 3.44 -3.12
CA GLY A 231 11.69 3.65 -3.70
C GLY A 231 11.68 4.05 -5.18
N VAL A 232 10.51 4.17 -5.80
CA VAL A 232 10.33 4.51 -7.21
C VAL A 232 9.47 5.76 -7.36
N SER A 233 9.52 6.41 -8.52
CA SER A 233 8.72 7.60 -8.78
C SER A 233 7.22 7.37 -8.56
N PRO A 234 6.48 8.40 -8.07
CA PRO A 234 5.07 8.25 -7.72
C PRO A 234 4.26 7.84 -8.94
N ARG A 235 3.47 6.78 -8.78
CA ARG A 235 2.54 6.30 -9.80
C ARG A 235 1.13 6.75 -9.47
N LEU A 236 0.49 7.43 -10.40
CA LEU A 236 -0.94 7.77 -10.33
C LEU A 236 -1.79 6.60 -10.81
N ILE A 237 -3.01 6.52 -10.28
CA ILE A 237 -3.99 5.51 -10.69
C ILE A 237 -4.81 6.08 -11.85
N ASP A 238 -4.62 5.55 -13.06
CA ASP A 238 -5.47 5.92 -14.19
C ASP A 238 -6.75 5.09 -14.17
N SER A 239 -7.84 5.72 -13.74
CA SER A 239 -9.17 5.08 -13.70
C SER A 239 -9.63 4.61 -15.09
N ARG A 240 -9.24 5.33 -16.17
CA ARG A 240 -9.60 4.94 -17.53
C ARG A 240 -8.81 3.72 -17.99
N GLU A 241 -7.56 3.62 -17.59
CA GLU A 241 -6.75 2.42 -17.86
C GLU A 241 -7.39 1.19 -17.20
N ILE A 242 -7.79 1.30 -15.93
CA ILE A 242 -8.48 0.23 -15.22
C ILE A 242 -9.79 -0.14 -15.94
N GLU A 243 -10.64 0.85 -16.27
CA GLU A 243 -11.90 0.62 -16.98
C GLU A 243 -11.69 -0.09 -18.32
N ASN A 244 -10.68 0.33 -19.09
CA ASN A 244 -10.33 -0.28 -20.37
C ASN A 244 -9.89 -1.73 -20.20
N VAL A 245 -8.97 -2.02 -19.26
CA VAL A 245 -8.48 -3.38 -19.04
C VAL A 245 -9.60 -4.31 -18.56
N VAL A 246 -10.49 -3.83 -17.68
CA VAL A 246 -11.66 -4.59 -17.23
C VAL A 246 -12.62 -4.86 -18.39
N ALA A 247 -12.88 -3.87 -19.24
CA ALA A 247 -13.73 -4.05 -20.42
C ALA A 247 -13.14 -5.05 -21.42
N GLU A 248 -11.84 -4.95 -21.70
CA GLU A 248 -11.12 -5.89 -22.57
C GLU A 248 -11.12 -7.32 -22.01
N GLN A 249 -10.95 -7.47 -20.70
CA GLN A 249 -11.03 -8.78 -20.05
C GLN A 249 -12.43 -9.38 -20.16
N ARG A 250 -13.47 -8.58 -19.90
CA ARG A 250 -14.85 -9.01 -20.06
C ARG A 250 -15.14 -9.49 -21.48
N GLU A 251 -14.70 -8.73 -22.49
CA GLU A 251 -14.87 -9.12 -23.88
C GLU A 251 -14.14 -10.44 -24.20
N GLN A 252 -12.96 -10.66 -23.63
CA GLN A 252 -12.23 -11.91 -23.80
C GLN A 252 -12.94 -13.10 -23.16
N TYR A 253 -13.50 -12.94 -21.95
CA TYR A 253 -14.31 -13.99 -21.32
C TYR A 253 -15.59 -14.29 -22.11
N GLU A 254 -16.29 -13.26 -22.60
CA GLU A 254 -17.46 -13.43 -23.46
C GLU A 254 -17.10 -14.21 -24.73
N ARG A 255 -15.99 -13.86 -25.40
CA ARG A 255 -15.47 -14.61 -26.56
C ARG A 255 -15.13 -16.08 -26.23
N ARG A 256 -14.48 -16.35 -25.09
CA ARG A 256 -14.16 -17.71 -24.64
C ARG A 256 -15.43 -18.51 -24.31
N PHE A 257 -16.39 -17.87 -23.67
CA PHE A 257 -17.68 -18.48 -23.32
C PHE A 257 -18.47 -18.86 -24.58
N ASP A 258 -18.55 -17.96 -25.57
CA ASP A 258 -19.21 -18.24 -26.84
C ASP A 258 -18.53 -19.38 -27.62
N ALA A 259 -17.19 -19.44 -27.58
CA ALA A 259 -16.44 -20.54 -28.18
C ALA A 259 -16.75 -21.88 -27.50
N LEU A 260 -16.75 -21.93 -26.16
CA LEU A 260 -17.11 -23.13 -25.41
C LEU A 260 -18.56 -23.54 -25.65
N ARG A 261 -19.48 -22.57 -25.68
CA ARG A 261 -20.90 -22.82 -25.99
C ARG A 261 -21.06 -23.39 -27.40
N SER A 262 -20.29 -22.91 -28.38
CA SER A 262 -20.29 -23.46 -29.74
C SER A 262 -19.76 -24.89 -29.82
N LEU A 263 -18.83 -25.28 -28.94
CA LEU A 263 -18.31 -26.66 -28.87
C LEU A 263 -19.28 -27.62 -28.19
N LEU A 264 -20.11 -27.10 -27.28
CA LEU A 264 -21.14 -27.85 -26.57
C LEU A 264 -22.50 -27.85 -27.28
N ALA A 265 -22.68 -26.99 -28.29
CA ALA A 265 -23.85 -27.04 -29.15
C ALA A 265 -23.87 -28.42 -29.82
N PRO A 266 -24.97 -29.19 -29.69
CA PRO A 266 -25.04 -30.51 -30.29
C PRO A 266 -24.75 -30.37 -31.78
N THR A 267 -23.74 -31.08 -32.26
CA THR A 267 -23.55 -31.32 -33.69
C THR A 267 -24.90 -31.83 -34.18
N SER A 268 -25.57 -31.03 -35.01
CA SER A 268 -26.89 -31.33 -35.56
C SER A 268 -27.00 -32.82 -35.85
N GLU A 269 -28.01 -33.45 -35.24
CA GLU A 269 -28.47 -34.82 -35.42
C GLU A 269 -27.75 -35.52 -36.59
N TYR A 270 -26.67 -36.25 -36.29
CA TYR A 270 -26.37 -37.40 -37.13
C TYR A 270 -27.52 -38.37 -36.87
N GLU A 271 -28.42 -38.45 -37.84
CA GLU A 271 -29.39 -39.52 -38.00
C GLU A 271 -28.61 -40.83 -37.83
N ILE A 272 -28.67 -41.42 -36.63
CA ILE A 272 -28.16 -42.76 -36.37
C ILE A 272 -29.13 -43.67 -37.11
N ASP A 273 -28.82 -43.96 -38.36
CA ASP A 273 -29.51 -44.96 -39.16
C ASP A 273 -29.31 -46.30 -38.45
N TYR A 274 -30.31 -46.70 -37.66
CA TYR A 274 -30.41 -48.06 -37.13
C TYR A 274 -30.63 -48.97 -38.33
N THR A 275 -29.55 -49.49 -38.91
CA THR A 275 -29.65 -50.65 -39.78
C THR A 275 -30.10 -51.84 -38.93
N ASP A 276 -31.40 -52.10 -38.97
CA ASP A 276 -32.02 -53.34 -38.51
C ASP A 276 -31.49 -54.49 -39.37
N THR A 277 -30.35 -55.07 -38.99
CA THR A 277 -29.93 -56.37 -39.50
C THR A 277 -30.81 -57.42 -38.85
N GLY A 278 -31.94 -57.69 -39.50
CA GLY A 278 -32.75 -58.87 -39.26
C GLY A 278 -31.98 -60.13 -39.63
N ASP A 279 -31.20 -60.65 -38.69
CA ASP A 279 -30.83 -62.07 -38.65
C ASP A 279 -31.81 -62.78 -37.71
N THR A 280 -32.84 -63.37 -38.31
CA THR A 280 -33.70 -64.36 -37.67
C THR A 280 -32.87 -65.58 -37.30
N VAL A 281 -32.64 -65.79 -36.01
CA VAL A 281 -32.09 -67.06 -35.50
C VAL A 281 -33.22 -68.07 -35.48
N ASP A 282 -33.22 -68.99 -36.44
CA ASP A 282 -34.08 -70.17 -36.47
C ASP A 282 -33.79 -71.05 -35.25
N ALA A 283 -34.75 -71.11 -34.33
CA ALA A 283 -34.73 -72.00 -33.18
C ALA A 283 -35.75 -73.13 -33.40
N GLU A 284 -35.35 -74.19 -34.10
CA GLU A 284 -35.98 -75.51 -33.90
C GLU A 284 -35.08 -76.66 -34.36
N ALA A 285 -35.17 -77.76 -33.60
CA ALA A 285 -34.61 -79.10 -33.81
C ALA A 285 -33.18 -79.39 -33.30
N VAL A 286 -33.05 -79.66 -32.00
CA VAL A 286 -32.50 -80.97 -31.56
C VAL A 286 -33.33 -81.47 -30.37
N SER A 287 -34.09 -82.54 -30.63
CA SER A 287 -34.83 -83.30 -29.63
C SER A 287 -33.89 -84.06 -28.69
N SER A 288 -34.33 -84.17 -27.44
CA SER A 288 -33.90 -85.16 -26.47
C SER A 288 -34.19 -86.59 -26.96
N ASP A 289 -33.14 -87.39 -27.12
CA ASP A 289 -32.96 -88.73 -26.53
C ASP A 289 -31.49 -89.16 -26.66
#